data_AF-A0A645D064-F1
#
_entry.id   AF-A0A645D064-F1
#
_cell.length_a   1.000
_cell.length_b   1.000
_cell.length_c   1.000
_cell.angle_alpha   90.00
_cell.angle_beta   90.00
_cell.angle_gamma   90.00
#
_symmetry.space_group_name_H-M   'P 1'
#
loop_
_entity.id
_entity.type
_entity.pdbx_description
1 polymer ?
#
loop_
_entity_poly.entity_id
_entity_poly.type
_entity_poly.pdbx_seq_one_letter_code
_entity_poly.pdbx_strand_id
1 'polypeptide(L)'
;MQAHGNINVHSEDIKRITSGISKVLVNSKVKVYRKNAEIVIDKEEQHATVFDALTIVQRNDSTYTVPDDSAHFLFCRSGVIYLSKGQTVPLTPGSVIRHYSFGYLDGLTYPLQQIQITGEQLLNDLLAHYKRTETFSMVALDLFELSEVAFQYIERCRASGLINSAAKRFIEEGRI
;
A
#
# COMPACT_ATOMS: atom_id res chain seq x y z
N MET A 1 -0.37 45.19 -45.99
CA MET A 1 -0.11 46.15 -44.90
C MET A 1 1.18 45.69 -44.23
N GLN A 2 2.29 46.41 -44.45
CA GLN A 2 3.66 46.01 -44.07
C GLN A 2 3.80 45.89 -42.54
N ALA A 3 4.46 44.84 -42.06
CA ALA A 3 4.87 44.72 -40.67
C ALA A 3 5.72 45.96 -40.31
N HIS A 4 5.22 46.79 -39.40
CA HIS A 4 5.93 47.96 -38.93
C HIS A 4 7.20 47.52 -38.19
N GLY A 5 8.35 47.54 -38.89
CA GLY A 5 9.79 47.61 -38.52
C GLY A 5 10.37 47.11 -37.19
N ASN A 6 9.57 46.77 -36.20
CA ASN A 6 9.93 46.62 -34.80
C ASN A 6 9.65 45.20 -34.27
N ILE A 7 9.17 44.29 -35.11
CA ILE A 7 8.94 42.89 -34.77
C ILE A 7 9.34 42.01 -35.94
N ASN A 8 10.01 40.89 -35.67
CA ASN A 8 10.52 39.97 -36.70
C ASN A 8 9.50 38.87 -37.09
N VAL A 9 8.22 39.24 -37.23
CA VAL A 9 7.15 38.29 -37.60
C VAL A 9 6.39 38.78 -38.82
N HIS A 10 5.83 37.84 -39.59
CA HIS A 10 5.03 38.17 -40.76
C HIS A 10 3.72 38.85 -40.34
N SER A 11 3.18 39.73 -41.19
CA SER A 11 1.93 40.44 -40.89
C SER A 11 0.73 39.51 -40.70
N GLU A 12 0.79 38.31 -41.31
CA GLU A 12 -0.24 37.27 -41.20
C GLU A 12 -0.31 36.66 -39.79
N ASP A 13 0.81 36.69 -39.06
CA ASP A 13 0.94 36.18 -37.69
C ASP A 13 0.52 37.22 -36.63
N ILE A 14 0.15 38.43 -37.05
CA ILE A 14 -0.27 39.53 -36.16
C ILE A 14 -1.76 39.79 -36.32
N LYS A 15 -2.52 39.58 -35.23
CA LYS A 15 -3.96 39.89 -35.18
C LYS A 15 -4.23 41.01 -34.18
N ARG A 16 -4.75 42.14 -34.65
CA ARG A 16 -5.20 43.23 -33.78
C ARG A 16 -6.45 42.77 -33.00
N ILE A 17 -6.41 42.90 -31.67
CA ILE A 17 -7.56 42.58 -30.80
C ILE A 17 -8.37 43.84 -30.52
N THR A 18 -7.70 44.93 -30.15
CA THR A 18 -8.33 46.23 -29.86
C THR A 18 -7.34 47.37 -30.07
N SER A 19 -7.71 48.60 -29.75
CA SER A 19 -6.81 49.75 -29.84
C SER A 19 -5.60 49.56 -28.91
N GLY A 20 -4.40 49.60 -29.50
CA GLY A 20 -3.15 49.41 -28.76
C GLY A 20 -2.79 47.97 -28.37
N ILE A 21 -3.62 46.97 -28.72
CA ILE A 21 -3.38 45.56 -28.35
C ILE A 21 -3.43 44.65 -29.58
N SER A 22 -2.35 43.89 -29.78
CA SER A 22 -2.22 42.88 -30.84
C SER A 22 -1.82 41.53 -30.26
N LYS A 23 -2.36 40.46 -30.82
CA LYS A 23 -1.93 39.07 -30.61
C LYS A 23 -0.92 38.70 -31.68
N VAL A 24 0.17 38.05 -31.27
CA VAL A 24 1.21 37.57 -32.18
C VAL A 24 1.31 36.06 -32.03
N LEU A 25 1.30 35.34 -33.16
CA LEU A 25 1.59 33.91 -33.19
C LEU A 25 3.11 33.71 -33.09
N VAL A 26 3.56 32.93 -32.11
CA VAL A 26 4.98 32.63 -31.86
C VAL A 26 5.27 31.19 -32.29
N ASN A 27 5.93 31.01 -33.43
CA ASN A 27 6.22 29.68 -33.97
C ASN A 27 7.48 29.04 -33.36
N SER A 28 8.55 29.82 -33.20
CA SER A 28 9.79 29.39 -32.52
C SER A 28 10.40 30.54 -31.73
N LYS A 29 10.77 31.63 -32.41
CA LYS A 29 11.42 32.79 -31.78
C LYS A 29 10.86 34.10 -32.31
N VAL A 30 10.42 34.97 -31.40
CA VAL A 30 9.94 36.33 -31.72
C VAL A 30 10.80 37.35 -31.00
N LYS A 31 11.20 38.38 -31.73
CA LYS A 31 11.99 39.53 -31.28
C LYS A 31 11.17 40.80 -31.47
N VAL A 32 11.01 41.58 -30.41
CA VAL A 32 10.30 42.86 -30.40
C VAL A 32 11.26 43.98 -29.98
N TYR A 33 11.39 45.01 -30.80
CA TYR A 33 12.22 46.17 -30.55
C TYR A 33 11.36 47.35 -30.10
N ARG A 34 11.65 47.94 -28.94
CA ARG A 34 10.95 49.15 -28.47
C ARG A 34 11.86 50.02 -27.61
N LYS A 35 12.02 51.30 -27.99
CA LYS A 35 12.69 52.35 -27.20
C LYS A 35 13.98 51.86 -26.51
N ASN A 36 14.92 51.34 -27.31
CA ASN A 36 16.22 50.82 -26.87
C ASN A 36 16.19 49.48 -26.10
N ALA A 37 15.06 48.76 -26.10
CA ALA A 37 14.96 47.40 -25.56
C ALA A 37 14.67 46.40 -26.69
N GLU A 38 15.35 45.25 -26.65
CA GLU A 38 15.04 44.05 -27.42
C GLU A 38 14.38 43.05 -26.47
N ILE A 39 13.15 42.63 -26.78
CA ILE A 39 12.43 41.58 -26.06
C ILE A 39 12.46 40.34 -26.94
N VAL A 40 13.03 39.25 -26.42
CA VAL A 40 13.11 37.96 -27.12
C VAL A 40 12.19 36.96 -26.43
N ILE A 41 11.27 36.36 -27.19
CA ILE A 41 10.37 35.31 -26.75
C ILE A 41 10.77 34.04 -27.51
N ASP A 42 11.32 33.07 -26.79
CA ASP A 42 11.72 31.77 -27.34
C ASP A 42 10.74 30.70 -26.87
N LYS A 43 10.26 29.88 -27.80
CA LYS A 43 9.41 28.73 -27.54
C LYS A 43 10.30 27.49 -27.60
N GLU A 44 10.83 27.08 -26.45
CA GLU A 44 11.53 25.80 -26.36
C GLU A 44 10.51 24.65 -26.42
N GLU A 45 10.79 23.67 -27.27
CA GLU A 45 10.14 22.37 -27.16
C GLU A 45 10.72 21.67 -25.93
N GLN A 46 9.87 21.44 -24.92
CA GLN A 46 10.24 20.52 -23.85
C GLN A 46 10.42 19.14 -24.48
N HIS A 47 11.66 18.69 -24.63
CA HIS A 47 11.93 17.29 -24.87
C HIS A 47 11.36 16.53 -23.68
N ALA A 48 10.34 15.70 -23.93
CA ALA A 48 9.85 14.78 -22.92
C ALA A 48 11.02 13.86 -22.54
N THR A 49 11.56 14.05 -21.34
CA THR A 49 12.50 13.09 -20.75
C THR A 49 11.74 11.79 -20.58
N VAL A 50 11.99 10.84 -21.49
CA VAL A 50 11.47 9.47 -21.39
C VAL A 50 12.24 8.82 -20.25
N PHE A 51 11.62 8.73 -19.08
CA PHE A 51 12.15 7.94 -17.98
C PHE A 51 11.71 6.49 -18.14
N ASP A 52 12.60 5.55 -17.87
CA ASP A 52 12.24 4.15 -17.77
C ASP A 52 11.26 3.96 -16.59
N ALA A 53 10.14 3.29 -16.86
CA ALA A 53 9.18 2.97 -15.81
C ALA A 53 9.76 1.87 -14.91
N LEU A 54 10.06 2.23 -13.65
CA LEU A 54 10.42 1.25 -12.63
C LEU A 54 9.20 0.37 -12.33
N THR A 55 9.29 -0.91 -12.68
CA THR A 55 8.24 -1.88 -12.40
C THR A 55 8.48 -2.49 -11.02
N ILE A 56 7.55 -2.28 -10.10
CA ILE A 56 7.60 -2.89 -8.77
C ILE A 56 6.94 -4.26 -8.82
N VAL A 57 7.71 -5.31 -8.57
CA VAL A 57 7.22 -6.68 -8.47
C VAL A 57 6.53 -6.87 -7.13
N GLN A 58 5.29 -7.34 -7.12
CA GLN A 58 4.55 -7.65 -5.90
C GLN A 58 4.28 -9.15 -5.79
N ARG A 59 4.47 -9.70 -4.60
CA ARG A 59 4.16 -11.11 -4.30
C ARG A 59 3.60 -11.27 -2.89
N ASN A 60 2.94 -12.39 -2.66
CA ASN A 60 2.42 -12.77 -1.34
C ASN A 60 3.12 -14.05 -0.90
N ASP A 61 3.61 -14.08 0.34
CA ASP A 61 4.25 -15.27 0.90
C ASP A 61 4.00 -15.36 2.41
N SER A 62 4.01 -16.56 2.96
CA SER A 62 3.93 -16.82 4.40
C SER A 62 5.30 -16.65 5.07
N THR A 63 6.37 -16.97 4.36
CA THR A 63 7.75 -16.84 4.82
C THR A 63 8.60 -16.24 3.72
N TYR A 64 9.59 -15.42 4.08
CA TYR A 64 10.49 -14.80 3.11
C TYR A 64 11.93 -15.20 3.43
N THR A 65 12.58 -15.85 2.47
CA THR A 65 14.03 -16.11 2.53
C THR A 65 14.74 -15.12 1.60
N VAL A 66 15.70 -14.39 2.15
CA VAL A 66 16.49 -13.41 1.38
C VAL A 66 17.35 -14.14 0.34
N PRO A 67 17.12 -13.93 -0.97
CA PRO A 67 17.74 -14.74 -2.02
C PRO A 67 19.20 -14.33 -2.31
N ASP A 68 19.54 -13.07 -2.10
CA ASP A 68 20.83 -12.49 -2.49
C ASP A 68 21.29 -11.41 -1.50
N ASP A 69 22.40 -10.74 -1.83
CA ASP A 69 23.06 -9.74 -0.97
C ASP A 69 22.52 -8.31 -1.20
N SER A 70 21.46 -8.14 -1.97
CA SER A 70 20.82 -6.83 -2.18
C SER A 70 20.05 -6.37 -0.94
N ALA A 71 19.63 -5.09 -0.93
CA ALA A 71 19.05 -4.47 0.25
C ALA A 71 17.59 -4.92 0.45
N HIS A 72 17.38 -5.70 1.50
CA HIS A 72 16.08 -6.21 1.91
C HIS A 72 15.71 -5.69 3.29
N PHE A 73 14.47 -5.22 3.45
CA PHE A 73 13.99 -4.69 4.72
C PHE A 73 12.61 -5.24 5.07
N LEU A 74 12.46 -5.71 6.29
CA LEU A 74 11.18 -6.03 6.90
C LEU A 74 10.63 -4.78 7.58
N PHE A 75 9.51 -4.28 7.07
CA PHE A 75 8.71 -3.23 7.70
C PHE A 75 7.59 -3.89 8.50
N CYS A 76 7.47 -3.56 9.77
CA CYS A 76 6.40 -4.04 10.64
C CYS A 76 6.06 -2.99 11.71
N ARG A 77 5.11 -3.31 12.60
CA ARG A 77 4.64 -2.37 13.63
C ARG A 77 5.72 -1.93 14.62
N SER A 78 6.77 -2.74 14.82
CA SER A 78 7.89 -2.42 15.70
C SER A 78 9.00 -1.62 15.02
N GLY A 79 8.93 -1.38 13.70
CA GLY A 79 9.91 -0.60 12.96
C GLY A 79 10.38 -1.27 11.67
N VAL A 80 11.62 -0.98 11.30
CA VAL A 80 12.28 -1.48 10.08
C VAL A 80 13.50 -2.31 10.46
N ILE A 81 13.61 -3.51 9.91
CA ILE A 81 14.70 -4.45 10.16
C ILE A 81 15.39 -4.76 8.84
N TYR A 82 16.71 -4.59 8.77
CA TYR A 82 17.51 -5.04 7.64
C TYR A 82 17.63 -6.56 7.64
N LEU A 83 17.49 -7.19 6.47
CA LEU A 83 17.60 -8.63 6.30
C LEU A 83 18.84 -8.98 5.48
N SER A 84 19.67 -9.85 6.03
CA SER A 84 20.85 -10.40 5.35
C SER A 84 20.51 -11.63 4.51
N LYS A 85 21.31 -11.89 3.48
CA LYS A 85 21.19 -13.08 2.62
C LYS A 85 21.04 -14.37 3.43
N GLY A 86 20.12 -15.23 3.00
CA GLY A 86 19.82 -16.51 3.64
C GLY A 86 19.01 -16.42 4.93
N GLN A 87 18.72 -15.21 5.44
CA GLN A 87 17.77 -15.08 6.55
C GLN A 87 16.35 -15.41 6.09
N THR A 88 15.65 -16.21 6.89
CA THR A 88 14.23 -16.53 6.70
C THR A 88 13.42 -15.86 7.79
N VAL A 89 12.41 -15.08 7.40
CA VAL A 89 11.49 -14.42 8.33
C VAL A 89 10.03 -14.78 8.02
N PRO A 90 9.20 -15.06 9.04
CA PRO A 90 7.77 -15.22 8.84
C PRO A 90 7.11 -13.86 8.57
N LEU A 91 6.17 -13.83 7.63
CA LEU A 91 5.38 -12.63 7.33
C LEU A 91 4.04 -12.72 8.06
N THR A 92 3.77 -11.68 8.85
CA THR A 92 2.55 -11.56 9.66
C THR A 92 1.69 -10.40 9.16
N PRO A 93 0.37 -10.38 9.46
CA PRO A 93 -0.51 -9.28 9.05
C PRO A 93 0.05 -7.90 9.47
N GLY A 94 0.16 -6.99 8.50
CA GLY A 94 0.72 -5.65 8.70
C GLY A 94 2.26 -5.57 8.59
N SER A 95 2.92 -6.66 8.21
CA SER A 95 4.32 -6.62 7.76
C SER A 95 4.44 -6.54 6.24
N VAL A 96 5.57 -6.05 5.75
CA VAL A 96 5.91 -6.06 4.32
C VAL A 96 7.42 -6.12 4.15
N ILE A 97 7.90 -6.95 3.23
CA ILE A 97 9.30 -6.91 2.77
C ILE A 97 9.41 -5.93 1.64
N ARG A 98 10.41 -5.05 1.71
CA ARG A 98 10.81 -4.18 0.60
C ARG A 98 12.20 -4.59 0.13
N HIS A 99 12.32 -4.78 -1.18
CA HIS A 99 13.56 -5.07 -1.87
C HIS A 99 13.98 -3.85 -2.70
N TYR A 100 15.26 -3.52 -2.63
CA TYR A 100 15.84 -2.39 -3.34
C TYR A 100 17.06 -2.82 -4.16
N SER A 101 17.00 -2.58 -5.47
CA SER A 101 18.14 -2.68 -6.38
C SER A 101 18.66 -1.31 -6.74
N PHE A 102 19.98 -1.10 -6.58
CA PHE A 102 20.63 0.19 -6.91
C PHE A 102 19.99 1.42 -6.24
N GLY A 103 19.39 1.23 -5.05
CA GLY A 103 18.68 2.27 -4.30
C GLY A 103 17.23 2.52 -4.72
N TYR A 104 16.74 1.85 -5.76
CA TYR A 104 15.35 1.93 -6.21
C TYR A 104 14.51 0.80 -5.64
N LEU A 105 13.29 1.11 -5.20
CA LEU A 105 12.31 0.10 -4.80
C LEU A 105 11.81 -0.62 -6.06
N ASP A 106 12.03 -1.92 -6.14
CA ASP A 106 11.60 -2.75 -7.27
C ASP A 106 10.88 -4.05 -6.82
N GLY A 107 10.81 -4.33 -5.52
CA GLY A 107 10.13 -5.51 -4.99
C GLY A 107 9.38 -5.28 -3.68
N LEU A 108 8.17 -5.85 -3.59
CA LEU A 108 7.35 -5.90 -2.40
C LEU A 108 6.86 -7.32 -2.15
N THR A 109 7.02 -7.82 -0.92
CA THR A 109 6.39 -9.07 -0.49
C THR A 109 5.49 -8.84 0.70
N TYR A 110 4.20 -9.18 0.54
CA TYR A 110 3.20 -9.10 1.59
C TYR A 110 2.97 -10.46 2.24
N PRO A 111 2.46 -10.50 3.49
CA PRO A 111 2.01 -11.73 4.10
C PRO A 111 0.90 -12.36 3.26
N LEU A 112 1.02 -13.67 3.02
CA LEU A 112 -0.09 -14.46 2.48
C LEU A 112 -1.29 -14.29 3.41
N GLN A 113 -2.47 -14.07 2.84
CA GLN A 113 -3.69 -13.95 3.61
C GLN A 113 -3.92 -15.26 4.37
N GLN A 114 -3.72 -15.22 5.68
CA GLN A 114 -3.93 -16.40 6.52
C GLN A 114 -5.41 -16.72 6.52
N ILE A 115 -5.72 -18.01 6.29
CA ILE A 115 -7.08 -18.53 6.46
C ILE A 115 -7.42 -18.35 7.94
N GLN A 116 -8.47 -17.60 8.22
CA GLN A 116 -8.96 -17.43 9.58
C GLN A 116 -9.46 -18.79 10.08
N ILE A 117 -8.80 -19.33 11.10
CA ILE A 117 -9.22 -20.59 11.72
C ILE A 117 -10.53 -20.32 12.49
N THR A 118 -11.57 -21.09 12.21
CA THR A 118 -12.91 -20.93 12.79
C THR A 118 -13.49 -22.27 13.26
N GLY A 119 -14.47 -22.23 14.15
CA GLY A 119 -15.21 -23.42 14.61
C GLY A 119 -14.30 -24.44 15.31
N GLU A 120 -14.37 -25.71 14.88
CA GLU A 120 -13.71 -26.83 15.56
C GLU A 120 -12.18 -26.72 15.59
N GLN A 121 -11.56 -26.28 14.50
CA GLN A 121 -10.10 -26.12 14.45
C GLN A 121 -9.63 -25.07 15.45
N LEU A 122 -10.38 -23.97 15.61
CA LEU A 122 -10.07 -22.92 16.57
C LEU A 122 -10.25 -23.43 18.01
N LEU A 123 -11.33 -24.16 18.27
CA LEU A 123 -11.55 -24.76 19.58
C LEU A 123 -10.41 -25.72 19.95
N ASN A 124 -10.00 -26.60 19.04
CA ASN A 124 -8.92 -27.56 19.29
C ASN A 124 -7.59 -26.86 19.54
N ASP A 125 -7.27 -25.81 18.79
CA ASP A 125 -6.06 -25.00 18.99
C ASP A 125 -6.06 -24.32 20.37
N LEU A 126 -7.18 -23.71 20.76
CA LEU A 126 -7.34 -23.10 22.09
C LEU A 126 -7.14 -24.13 23.21
N LEU A 127 -7.73 -25.32 23.10
CA LEU A 127 -7.58 -26.38 24.10
C LEU A 127 -6.15 -26.95 24.12
N ALA A 128 -5.46 -26.97 22.98
CA ALA A 128 -4.07 -27.43 22.88
C ALA A 128 -3.09 -26.45 23.56
N HIS A 129 -3.26 -25.15 23.34
CA HIS A 129 -2.26 -24.14 23.72
C HIS A 129 -2.63 -23.31 24.97
N TYR A 130 -3.91 -23.21 25.32
CA TYR A 130 -4.37 -22.49 26.50
C TYR A 130 -4.90 -23.47 27.54
N LYS A 131 -4.20 -23.65 28.67
CA LYS A 131 -4.57 -24.67 29.69
C LYS A 131 -5.37 -24.13 30.87
N ARG A 132 -5.58 -22.81 30.94
CA ARG A 132 -6.31 -22.21 32.05
C ARG A 132 -7.81 -22.52 31.93
N THR A 133 -8.35 -23.06 33.00
CA THR A 133 -9.77 -23.37 33.16
C THR A 133 -10.40 -22.55 34.27
N GLU A 134 -11.71 -22.42 34.22
CA GLU A 134 -12.54 -21.78 35.22
C GLU A 134 -13.81 -22.60 35.48
N THR A 135 -14.51 -22.28 36.57
CA THR A 135 -15.76 -22.95 36.92
C THR A 135 -16.81 -22.68 35.84
N PHE A 136 -17.41 -23.75 35.33
CA PHE A 136 -18.46 -23.65 34.33
C PHE A 136 -19.73 -23.04 34.92
N SER A 137 -20.31 -22.06 34.22
CA SER A 137 -21.60 -21.45 34.56
C SER A 137 -22.39 -21.22 33.27
N MET A 138 -23.56 -21.85 33.18
CA MET A 138 -24.44 -21.78 32.01
C MET A 138 -25.07 -20.39 31.82
N VAL A 139 -25.23 -19.64 32.92
CA VAL A 139 -25.95 -18.35 32.94
C VAL A 139 -25.35 -17.33 31.97
N ALA A 140 -24.04 -17.37 31.74
CA ALA A 140 -23.36 -16.47 30.82
C ALA A 140 -23.55 -16.88 29.35
N LEU A 141 -23.83 -18.15 29.06
CA LEU A 141 -23.80 -18.72 27.71
C LEU A 141 -25.20 -18.86 27.09
N ASP A 142 -26.25 -18.91 27.91
CA ASP A 142 -27.65 -18.99 27.45
C ASP A 142 -28.12 -17.74 26.67
N LEU A 143 -27.32 -16.67 26.67
CA LEU A 143 -27.60 -15.41 25.97
C LEU A 143 -27.18 -15.44 24.49
N PHE A 144 -26.45 -16.46 24.04
CA PHE A 144 -25.83 -16.51 22.71
C PHE A 144 -26.43 -17.62 21.85
N GLU A 145 -26.59 -17.36 20.54
CA GLU A 145 -26.85 -18.41 19.57
C GLU A 145 -25.58 -19.24 19.36
N LEU A 146 -25.57 -20.44 19.94
CA LEU A 146 -24.42 -21.33 19.91
C LEU A 146 -24.33 -22.06 18.57
N SER A 147 -23.13 -22.12 18.00
CA SER A 147 -22.83 -23.06 16.93
C SER A 147 -22.91 -24.50 17.43
N GLU A 148 -23.03 -25.46 16.51
CA GLU A 148 -23.01 -26.89 16.87
C GLU A 148 -21.72 -27.29 17.62
N VAL A 149 -20.58 -26.73 17.19
CA VAL A 149 -19.27 -26.98 17.82
C VAL A 149 -19.23 -26.42 19.24
N ALA A 150 -19.68 -25.18 19.43
CA ALA A 150 -19.75 -24.54 20.75
C ALA A 150 -20.69 -25.32 21.67
N PHE A 151 -21.84 -25.75 21.17
CA PHE A 151 -22.82 -26.54 21.92
C PHE A 151 -22.24 -27.88 22.40
N GLN A 152 -21.61 -28.65 21.50
CA GLN A 152 -20.99 -29.93 21.86
C GLN A 152 -19.88 -29.76 22.91
N TYR A 153 -19.10 -28.67 22.84
CA TYR A 153 -18.07 -28.38 23.82
C TYR A 153 -18.67 -28.02 25.19
N ILE A 154 -19.70 -27.17 25.22
CA ILE A 154 -20.40 -26.77 26.43
C ILE A 154 -21.00 -27.97 27.16
N GLU A 155 -21.57 -28.94 26.43
CA GLU A 155 -22.10 -30.16 27.04
C GLU A 155 -21.00 -30.99 27.74
N ARG A 156 -19.79 -31.05 27.17
CA ARG A 156 -18.63 -31.70 27.83
C ARG A 156 -18.18 -30.92 29.07
N CYS A 157 -18.22 -29.59 29.02
CA CYS A 157 -17.92 -28.72 30.16
C CYS A 157 -18.96 -28.85 31.28
N ARG A 158 -20.24 -29.04 30.94
CA ARG A 158 -21.31 -29.30 31.90
C ARG A 158 -21.05 -30.56 32.72
N ALA A 159 -20.58 -31.63 32.07
CA ALA A 159 -20.24 -32.88 32.74
C ALA A 159 -19.01 -32.77 33.65
N SER A 160 -18.02 -31.95 33.28
CA SER A 160 -16.77 -31.78 34.05
C SER A 160 -16.81 -30.64 35.08
N GLY A 161 -17.79 -29.73 34.98
CA GLY A 161 -17.89 -28.53 35.82
C GLY A 161 -16.83 -27.46 35.53
N LEU A 162 -16.01 -27.66 34.50
CA LEU A 162 -14.90 -26.79 34.14
C LEU A 162 -14.96 -26.40 32.66
N ILE A 163 -14.63 -25.15 32.37
CA ILE A 163 -14.52 -24.63 31.01
C ILE A 163 -13.17 -23.97 30.80
N ASN A 164 -12.64 -24.05 29.59
CA ASN A 164 -11.45 -23.31 29.22
C ASN A 164 -11.79 -21.82 29.10
N SER A 165 -11.07 -20.95 29.82
CA SER A 165 -11.39 -19.52 29.85
C SER A 165 -11.27 -18.86 28.48
N ALA A 166 -10.33 -19.32 27.63
CA ALA A 166 -10.21 -18.81 26.27
C ALA A 166 -11.35 -19.33 25.39
N ALA A 167 -11.65 -20.63 25.42
CA ALA A 167 -12.77 -21.18 24.65
C ALA A 167 -14.10 -20.48 24.98
N LYS A 168 -14.37 -20.24 26.26
CA LYS A 168 -15.55 -19.47 26.71
C LYS A 168 -15.61 -18.09 26.05
N ARG A 169 -14.54 -17.30 26.14
CA ARG A 169 -14.48 -15.96 25.56
C ARG A 169 -14.73 -15.97 24.04
N PHE A 170 -14.15 -16.95 23.34
CA PHE A 170 -14.33 -17.04 21.89
C PHE A 170 -15.74 -17.50 21.48
N ILE A 171 -16.41 -18.29 22.32
CA ILE A 171 -17.84 -18.59 22.16
C ILE A 171 -18.69 -17.33 22.37
N GLU A 172 -18.40 -16.54 23.41
CA GLU A 172 -19.09 -15.26 23.68
C GLU A 172 -18.88 -14.24 22.54
N GLU A 173 -17.72 -14.27 21.87
CA GLU A 173 -17.41 -13.46 20.68
C GLU A 173 -18.04 -14.01 19.38
N GLY A 174 -18.75 -15.15 19.42
CA GLY A 174 -19.37 -15.79 18.25
C GLY A 174 -18.36 -16.35 17.23
N ARG A 175 -17.16 -16.71 17.68
CA ARG A 175 -16.06 -17.17 16.81
C ARG A 175 -15.90 -18.69 16.77
N ILE A 176 -16.59 -19.39 17.67
CA ILE A 176 -16.66 -20.85 17.77
C ILE A 176 -18.09 -21.27 17.53
#